data_AF-A0AAE3UB55-F1
#
_entry.id   AF-A0AAE3UB55-F1
#
_cell.length_a   1.000
_cell.length_b   1.000
_cell.length_c   1.000
_cell.angle_alpha   90.00
_cell.angle_beta   90.00
_cell.angle_gamma   90.00
#
_symmetry.space_group_name_H-M   'P 1'
#
loop_
_entity.id
_entity.type
_entity.pdbx_description
1 polymer ?
#
loop_
_entity_poly.entity_id
_entity_poly.type
_entity_poly.pdbx_seq_one_letter_code
_entity_poly.pdbx_strand_id
1 'polypeptide(L)'
;MNQSTKRRKEYMTKFKVHLIFIGILLSSLECSPSKRESFNIDVLMPLKYTSVPLDILVNFPQNYNGLNIETEGYFIATFEDLAIYKSKFDYYSDSKNKAIWINFNSELNSNLDDTCKKLNRRYVIVRGRFITKSKGHLGNYVGEVDNVYYISSN
;
A
#
# COMPACT_ATOMS: atom_id res chain seq x y z
N MET A 1 -27.82 68.69 -16.57
CA MET A 1 -27.52 68.18 -15.21
C MET A 1 -27.02 66.74 -15.33
N ASN A 2 -25.82 66.47 -14.80
CA ASN A 2 -24.86 65.47 -15.29
C ASN A 2 -25.27 63.98 -15.22
N GLN A 3 -25.19 63.27 -16.36
CA GLN A 3 -25.27 61.79 -16.48
C GLN A 3 -24.12 61.03 -15.78
N SER A 4 -23.06 61.72 -15.33
CA SER A 4 -21.88 61.11 -14.73
C SER A 4 -22.07 60.66 -13.27
N THR A 5 -23.01 61.26 -12.53
CA THR A 5 -23.26 60.92 -11.12
C THR A 5 -24.19 59.71 -10.94
N LYS A 6 -25.01 59.36 -11.94
CA LYS A 6 -25.91 58.20 -11.87
C LYS A 6 -25.14 56.88 -12.01
N ARG A 7 -24.10 56.83 -12.85
CA ARG A 7 -23.26 55.64 -13.06
C ARG A 7 -22.43 55.24 -11.84
N ARG A 8 -22.02 56.19 -10.97
CA ARG A 8 -21.23 55.86 -9.77
C ARG A 8 -22.02 55.11 -8.69
N LYS A 9 -23.35 55.27 -8.63
CA LYS A 9 -24.19 54.59 -7.63
C LYS A 9 -24.48 53.12 -7.98
N GLU A 10 -24.52 52.76 -9.26
CA GLU A 10 -24.77 51.37 -9.70
C GLU A 10 -23.56 50.45 -9.54
N TYR A 11 -22.33 50.98 -9.61
CA TYR A 11 -21.12 50.19 -9.43
C TYR A 11 -20.82 49.84 -7.96
N MET A 12 -21.35 50.60 -7.00
CA MET A 12 -21.15 50.31 -5.57
C MET A 12 -22.14 49.29 -5.01
N THR A 13 -23.23 48.97 -5.72
CA THR A 13 -24.17 47.91 -5.32
C THR A 13 -23.74 46.53 -5.81
N LYS A 14 -22.99 46.46 -6.93
CA LYS A 14 -22.44 45.19 -7.44
C LYS A 14 -21.16 44.75 -6.72
N PHE A 15 -20.44 45.67 -6.09
CA PHE A 15 -19.23 45.34 -5.31
C PHE A 15 -19.53 44.80 -3.89
N LYS A 16 -20.77 44.93 -3.42
CA LYS A 16 -21.20 44.37 -2.12
C LYS A 16 -21.58 42.88 -2.17
N VAL A 17 -21.66 42.27 -3.36
CA VAL A 17 -22.01 40.85 -3.52
C VAL A 17 -20.75 39.96 -3.67
N HIS A 18 -19.55 40.53 -3.60
CA HIS A 18 -18.28 39.78 -3.67
C HIS A 18 -17.56 39.60 -2.33
N LEU A 19 -18.22 39.90 -1.21
CA LEU A 19 -17.71 39.68 0.16
C LEU A 19 -18.47 38.56 0.90
N ILE A 20 -19.03 37.59 0.17
CA ILE A 20 -19.58 36.34 0.72
C ILE A 20 -19.01 35.19 -0.12
N PHE A 21 -17.69 35.06 -0.18
CA PHE A 21 -17.05 33.89 -0.83
C PHE A 21 -15.71 33.47 -0.21
N ILE A 22 -15.35 34.03 0.95
CA ILE A 22 -14.08 33.72 1.63
C ILE A 22 -14.41 33.48 3.10
N GLY A 23 -14.77 32.24 3.44
CA GLY A 23 -15.12 31.93 4.83
C GLY A 23 -15.51 30.50 5.16
N ILE A 24 -15.48 29.55 4.23
CA ILE A 24 -15.71 28.12 4.54
C ILE A 24 -14.81 27.27 3.62
N LEU A 25 -13.52 27.19 3.93
CA LEU A 25 -12.59 26.26 3.29
C LEU A 25 -11.52 25.77 4.28
N LEU A 26 -11.91 25.62 5.55
CA LEU A 26 -11.08 25.12 6.64
C LEU A 26 -11.96 24.31 7.60
N SER A 27 -12.23 23.05 7.28
CA SER A 27 -12.46 21.94 8.22
C SER A 27 -13.11 20.73 7.53
N SER A 28 -12.29 19.93 6.86
CA SER A 28 -12.50 18.47 6.75
C SER A 28 -11.29 17.83 6.06
N LEU A 29 -10.11 18.02 6.65
CA LEU A 29 -9.18 16.90 6.72
C LEU A 29 -9.66 16.04 7.89
N GLU A 30 -10.83 15.41 7.71
CA GLU A 30 -11.19 14.25 8.53
C GLU A 30 -10.21 13.17 8.14
N CYS A 31 -9.10 13.11 8.86
CA CYS A 31 -8.22 11.97 8.85
C CYS A 31 -9.00 10.85 9.56
N SER A 32 -9.93 10.21 8.82
CA SER A 32 -10.56 8.99 9.29
C SER A 32 -9.45 7.97 9.50
N PRO A 33 -9.28 7.39 10.71
CA PRO A 33 -8.34 6.32 10.90
C PRO A 33 -8.76 5.17 9.98
N SER A 34 -7.96 4.93 8.94
CA SER A 34 -8.04 3.74 8.10
C SER A 34 -8.12 2.52 9.03
N LYS A 35 -9.24 1.78 8.99
CA LYS A 35 -9.32 0.49 9.69
C LYS A 35 -8.20 -0.38 9.11
N ARG A 36 -7.22 -0.73 9.95
CA ARG A 36 -6.18 -1.70 9.59
C ARG A 36 -6.85 -3.04 9.33
N GLU A 37 -6.80 -3.48 8.09
CA GLU A 37 -7.23 -4.83 7.73
C GLU A 37 -6.04 -5.76 7.96
N SER A 38 -6.18 -6.70 8.89
CA SER A 38 -5.21 -7.75 9.15
C SER A 38 -5.85 -9.11 8.97
N PHE A 39 -5.06 -10.03 8.42
CA PHE A 39 -5.42 -11.43 8.33
C PHE A 39 -4.29 -12.26 8.93
N ASN A 40 -4.64 -13.14 9.86
CA ASN A 40 -3.68 -13.93 10.62
C ASN A 40 -4.25 -15.34 10.80
N ILE A 41 -3.44 -16.36 10.58
CA ILE A 41 -3.70 -17.69 11.15
C ILE A 41 -3.09 -17.68 12.54
N ASP A 42 -3.88 -18.09 13.55
CA ASP A 42 -3.36 -18.42 14.87
C ASP A 42 -2.40 -19.62 14.75
N VAL A 43 -1.14 -19.35 14.40
CA VAL A 43 -0.09 -20.37 14.37
C VAL A 43 0.18 -20.76 15.82
N LEU A 44 -0.01 -22.05 16.13
CA LEU A 44 0.10 -22.67 17.47
C LEU A 44 1.50 -22.54 18.13
N MET A 45 2.45 -21.82 17.53
CA MET A 45 3.76 -21.53 18.11
C MET A 45 4.15 -20.07 17.86
N PRO A 46 4.76 -19.37 18.85
CA PRO A 46 5.29 -18.02 18.63
C PRO A 46 6.56 -18.11 17.79
N LEU A 47 6.39 -18.16 16.47
CA LEU A 47 7.49 -17.96 15.54
C LEU A 47 8.02 -16.53 15.73
N LYS A 48 9.33 -16.41 15.98
CA LYS A 48 9.99 -15.11 16.06
C LYS A 48 10.32 -14.64 14.64
N TYR A 49 9.87 -13.43 14.31
CA TYR A 49 10.14 -12.80 13.02
C TYR A 49 11.22 -11.73 13.17
N THR A 50 12.19 -11.76 12.28
CA THR A 50 13.13 -10.65 12.13
C THR A 50 12.50 -9.61 11.23
N SER A 51 12.28 -8.39 11.72
CA SER A 51 11.83 -7.28 10.88
C SER A 51 12.96 -6.85 9.95
N VAL A 52 12.74 -6.91 8.65
CA VAL A 52 13.74 -6.57 7.62
C VAL A 52 13.08 -5.65 6.58
N PRO A 53 13.62 -4.45 6.37
CA PRO A 53 13.20 -3.59 5.26
C PRO A 53 13.33 -4.30 3.91
N LEU A 54 12.36 -4.10 3.02
CA LEU A 54 12.32 -4.80 1.73
C LEU A 54 13.53 -4.47 0.83
N ASP A 55 14.06 -3.25 0.92
CA ASP A 55 15.28 -2.87 0.19
C ASP A 55 16.52 -3.64 0.66
N ILE A 56 16.63 -3.92 1.95
CA ILE A 56 17.69 -4.75 2.51
C ILE A 56 17.54 -6.21 2.04
N LEU A 57 16.31 -6.76 2.06
CA LEU A 57 16.05 -8.12 1.56
C LEU A 57 16.41 -8.27 0.08
N VAL A 58 16.04 -7.29 -0.74
CA VAL A 58 16.30 -7.29 -2.19
C VAL A 58 17.80 -7.19 -2.49
N ASN A 59 18.53 -6.35 -1.77
CA ASN A 59 19.96 -6.12 -2.02
C ASN A 59 20.86 -7.22 -1.42
N PHE A 60 20.44 -7.85 -0.33
CA PHE A 60 21.24 -8.85 0.39
C PHE A 60 20.46 -10.15 0.65
N PRO A 61 19.84 -10.77 -0.37
CA PRO A 61 18.87 -11.86 -0.16
C PRO A 61 19.48 -13.09 0.52
N GLN A 62 20.74 -13.41 0.23
CA GLN A 62 21.38 -14.61 0.80
C GLN A 62 21.57 -14.51 2.32
N ASN A 63 21.66 -13.30 2.89
CA ASN A 63 21.82 -13.11 4.34
C ASN A 63 20.55 -13.48 5.13
N TYR A 64 19.40 -13.53 4.46
CA TYR A 64 18.09 -13.79 5.07
C TYR A 64 17.45 -15.09 4.60
N ASN A 65 18.13 -15.85 3.74
CA ASN A 65 17.59 -17.10 3.21
C ASN A 65 17.29 -18.09 4.34
N GLY A 66 16.08 -18.63 4.33
CA GLY A 66 15.56 -19.59 5.28
C GLY A 66 15.04 -18.98 6.59
N LEU A 67 15.20 -17.67 6.82
CA LEU A 67 14.74 -16.99 8.03
C LEU A 67 13.24 -16.67 7.99
N ASN A 68 12.62 -16.65 9.17
CA ASN A 68 11.29 -16.08 9.36
C ASN A 68 11.41 -14.56 9.44
N ILE A 69 10.82 -13.86 8.48
CA ILE A 69 10.93 -12.41 8.33
C ILE A 69 9.57 -11.72 8.44
N GLU A 70 9.60 -10.49 8.90
CA GLU A 70 8.55 -9.51 8.72
C GLU A 70 9.07 -8.43 7.78
N THR A 71 8.34 -8.11 6.72
CA THR A 71 8.74 -7.05 5.80
C THR A 71 7.53 -6.27 5.30
N GLU A 72 7.75 -5.06 4.83
CA GLU A 72 6.72 -4.17 4.32
C GLU A 72 6.96 -3.85 2.84
N GLY A 73 5.90 -3.83 2.04
CA GLY A 73 5.98 -3.43 0.64
C GLY A 73 4.61 -3.14 0.01
N TYR A 74 4.65 -2.63 -1.22
CA TYR A 74 3.48 -2.39 -2.05
C TYR A 74 2.96 -3.69 -2.65
N PHE A 75 1.82 -4.15 -2.17
CA PHE A 75 1.24 -5.45 -2.53
C PHE A 75 0.49 -5.41 -3.86
N ILE A 76 0.76 -6.40 -4.68
CA ILE A 76 0.06 -6.67 -5.94
C ILE A 76 -0.48 -8.09 -5.89
N ALA A 77 -1.77 -8.21 -6.16
CA ALA A 77 -2.44 -9.49 -6.37
C ALA A 77 -3.18 -9.45 -7.72
N THR A 78 -2.60 -10.11 -8.71
CA THR A 78 -3.15 -10.33 -10.05
C THR A 78 -2.86 -11.78 -10.46
N PHE A 79 -3.39 -12.22 -11.60
CA PHE A 79 -3.20 -13.58 -12.09
C PHE A 79 -1.71 -13.95 -12.27
N GLU A 80 -0.89 -13.01 -12.75
CA GLU A 80 0.54 -13.25 -13.04
C GLU A 80 1.49 -12.70 -11.96
N ASP A 81 0.95 -11.96 -10.99
CA ASP A 81 1.75 -11.19 -10.04
C ASP A 81 1.11 -11.26 -8.66
N LEU A 82 1.74 -12.03 -7.77
CA LEU A 82 1.41 -12.11 -6.36
C LEU A 82 2.67 -11.77 -5.57
N ALA A 83 2.89 -10.48 -5.34
CA ALA A 83 4.19 -9.98 -4.91
C ALA A 83 4.08 -8.71 -4.06
N ILE A 84 5.16 -8.40 -3.36
CA ILE A 84 5.40 -7.10 -2.76
C ILE A 84 6.56 -6.39 -3.48
N TYR A 85 6.32 -5.15 -3.87
CA TYR A 85 7.31 -4.25 -4.47
C TYR A 85 7.81 -3.26 -3.43
N LYS A 86 9.04 -2.76 -3.56
CA LYS A 86 9.54 -1.67 -2.70
C LYS A 86 8.62 -0.45 -2.71
N SER A 87 8.06 -0.11 -3.87
CA SER A 87 7.16 1.02 -4.02
C SER A 87 6.16 0.81 -5.16
N LYS A 88 5.12 1.64 -5.18
CA LYS A 88 4.20 1.76 -6.31
C LYS A 88 4.93 2.09 -7.63
N PHE A 89 6.02 2.85 -7.58
CA PHE A 89 6.84 3.16 -8.76
C PHE A 89 7.61 1.93 -9.27
N ASP A 90 8.17 1.12 -8.37
CA ASP A 90 8.88 -0.10 -8.76
C ASP A 90 7.94 -1.12 -9.44
N TYR A 91 6.67 -1.16 -9.03
CA TYR A 91 5.64 -1.93 -9.75
C TYR A 91 5.39 -1.41 -11.17
N TYR A 92 5.11 -0.11 -11.34
CA TYR A 92 4.81 0.43 -12.68
C TYR A 92 5.99 0.46 -13.64
N SER A 93 7.22 0.39 -13.11
CA SER A 93 8.44 0.24 -13.92
C SER A 93 8.80 -1.23 -14.18
N ASP A 94 7.93 -2.18 -13.80
CA ASP A 94 8.15 -3.63 -13.93
C ASP A 94 9.48 -4.11 -13.34
N SER A 95 9.91 -3.49 -12.24
CA SER A 95 11.17 -3.80 -11.56
C SER A 95 11.04 -5.06 -10.69
N LYS A 96 10.75 -6.23 -11.28
CA LYS A 96 10.59 -7.51 -10.54
C LYS A 96 11.85 -7.94 -9.79
N ASN A 97 13.02 -7.51 -10.26
CA ASN A 97 14.30 -7.65 -9.54
C ASN A 97 14.40 -6.79 -8.26
N LYS A 98 13.37 -6.01 -7.93
CA LYS A 98 13.20 -5.26 -6.68
C LYS A 98 11.93 -5.66 -5.93
N ALA A 99 11.38 -6.82 -6.26
CA ALA A 99 10.19 -7.37 -5.66
C ALA A 99 10.44 -8.79 -5.13
N ILE A 100 9.57 -9.21 -4.22
CA ILE A 100 9.58 -10.55 -3.64
C ILE A 100 8.22 -11.19 -3.90
N TRP A 101 8.25 -12.44 -4.35
CA TRP A 101 7.04 -13.23 -4.56
C TRP A 101 6.39 -13.60 -3.22
N ILE A 102 5.07 -13.61 -3.16
CA ILE A 102 4.29 -14.01 -2.00
C ILE A 102 3.65 -15.36 -2.28
N ASN A 103 3.94 -16.34 -1.43
CA ASN A 103 3.27 -17.63 -1.46
C ASN A 103 2.53 -17.84 -0.14
N PHE A 104 1.20 -17.83 -0.22
CA PHE A 104 0.33 -18.02 0.95
C PHE A 104 0.29 -19.48 1.36
N ASN A 105 0.15 -19.73 2.66
CA ASN A 105 -0.11 -21.06 3.15
C ASN A 105 -1.42 -21.62 2.56
N SER A 106 -1.41 -22.86 2.06
CA SER A 106 -2.58 -23.55 1.50
C SER A 106 -3.75 -23.71 2.48
N GLU A 107 -3.49 -23.67 3.78
CA GLU A 107 -4.52 -23.69 4.83
C GLU A 107 -5.34 -22.38 4.88
N LEU A 108 -4.92 -21.33 4.16
CA LEU A 108 -5.63 -20.03 4.08
C LEU A 108 -6.78 -19.96 3.08
N ASN A 109 -7.11 -21.08 2.45
CA ASN A 109 -7.89 -21.11 1.21
C ASN A 109 -9.28 -20.46 1.30
N SER A 110 -9.96 -20.43 2.45
CA SER A 110 -11.37 -20.01 2.47
C SER A 110 -11.60 -18.50 2.27
N ASN A 111 -10.60 -17.64 2.56
CA ASN A 111 -10.75 -16.17 2.48
C ASN A 111 -9.61 -15.48 1.71
N LEU A 112 -8.76 -16.25 1.04
CA LEU A 112 -7.55 -15.72 0.41
C LEU A 112 -7.90 -14.72 -0.71
N ASP A 113 -8.83 -15.06 -1.59
CA ASP A 113 -9.22 -14.19 -2.71
C ASP A 113 -9.75 -12.83 -2.24
N ASP A 114 -10.60 -12.82 -1.22
CA ASP A 114 -11.16 -11.58 -0.69
C ASP A 114 -10.11 -10.75 0.06
N THR A 115 -9.21 -11.41 0.78
CA THR A 115 -8.05 -10.75 1.41
C THR A 115 -7.17 -10.11 0.34
N CYS A 116 -6.82 -10.85 -0.70
CA CYS A 116 -6.04 -10.37 -1.84
C CYS A 116 -6.73 -9.17 -2.51
N LYS A 117 -8.03 -9.23 -2.80
CA LYS A 117 -8.78 -8.12 -3.41
C LYS A 117 -8.75 -6.86 -2.55
N LYS A 118 -8.94 -6.98 -1.23
CA LYS A 118 -8.99 -5.82 -0.32
C LYS A 118 -7.62 -5.17 -0.14
N LEU A 119 -6.58 -5.98 -0.03
CA LEU A 119 -5.21 -5.52 0.20
C LEU A 119 -4.47 -5.13 -1.09
N ASN A 120 -4.97 -5.55 -2.26
CA ASN A 120 -4.35 -5.25 -3.54
C ASN A 120 -4.08 -3.74 -3.68
N ARG A 121 -2.90 -3.39 -4.21
CA ARG A 121 -2.47 -2.01 -4.45
C ARG A 121 -2.35 -1.16 -3.18
N ARG A 122 -2.05 -1.77 -2.04
CA ARG A 122 -1.78 -1.10 -0.76
C ARG A 122 -0.39 -1.46 -0.23
N TYR A 123 0.13 -0.64 0.68
CA TYR A 123 1.29 -1.06 1.47
C TYR A 123 0.82 -2.04 2.54
N VAL A 124 1.53 -3.16 2.63
CA VAL A 124 1.21 -4.24 3.54
C VAL A 124 2.46 -4.69 4.28
N ILE A 125 2.25 -5.21 5.49
CA ILE A 125 3.22 -5.99 6.23
C ILE A 125 2.95 -7.46 5.95
N VAL A 126 3.98 -8.21 5.60
CA VAL A 126 3.93 -9.67 5.36
C VAL A 126 4.84 -10.36 6.34
N ARG A 127 4.41 -11.51 6.85
CA ARG A 127 5.28 -12.42 7.60
C ARG A 127 5.26 -13.82 7.00
N GLY A 128 6.44 -14.43 6.95
CA GLY A 128 6.63 -15.79 6.46
C GLY A 128 8.12 -16.13 6.40
N ARG A 129 8.46 -17.21 5.70
CA ARG A 129 9.84 -17.68 5.57
C ARG A 129 10.42 -17.21 4.25
N PHE A 130 11.53 -16.48 4.28
CA PHE A 130 12.16 -16.03 3.05
C PHE A 130 13.01 -17.13 2.39
N ILE A 131 12.83 -17.38 1.11
CA ILE A 131 13.54 -18.41 0.32
C ILE A 131 14.10 -17.78 -0.95
N THR A 132 15.41 -17.82 -1.15
CA THR A 132 16.08 -17.20 -2.32
C THR A 132 16.07 -18.09 -3.57
N LYS A 133 15.86 -19.39 -3.38
CA LYS A 133 15.80 -20.38 -4.48
C LYS A 133 14.45 -20.39 -5.19
N SER A 134 13.37 -19.99 -4.51
CA SER A 134 12.06 -19.82 -5.13
C SER A 134 11.89 -18.36 -5.53
N LYS A 135 11.39 -18.11 -6.73
CA LYS A 135 11.33 -16.78 -7.35
C LYS A 135 10.01 -16.56 -8.09
N GLY A 136 8.94 -17.19 -7.62
CA GLY A 136 7.63 -17.18 -8.26
C GLY A 136 7.59 -17.91 -9.60
N HIS A 137 6.41 -17.91 -10.23
CA HIS A 137 6.11 -18.73 -11.41
C HIS A 137 7.04 -18.47 -12.61
N LEU A 138 7.46 -17.20 -12.80
CA LEU A 138 8.31 -16.80 -13.92
C LEU A 138 9.80 -16.65 -13.55
N GLY A 139 10.18 -16.92 -12.30
CA GLY A 139 11.58 -16.84 -11.87
C GLY A 139 12.20 -15.43 -11.81
N ASN A 140 11.38 -14.38 -11.95
CA ASN A 140 11.84 -12.99 -12.12
C ASN A 140 12.02 -12.20 -10.82
N TYR A 141 11.60 -12.77 -9.68
CA TYR A 141 11.68 -12.13 -8.37
C TYR A 141 13.01 -12.44 -7.68
N VAL A 142 13.38 -11.64 -6.68
CA VAL A 142 14.65 -11.85 -5.94
C VAL A 142 14.58 -13.10 -5.07
N GLY A 143 13.38 -13.42 -4.59
CA GLY A 143 13.08 -14.58 -3.78
C GLY A 143 11.56 -14.69 -3.56
N GLU A 144 11.19 -15.51 -2.60
CA GLU A 144 9.82 -15.75 -2.18
C GLU A 144 9.70 -15.62 -0.66
N VAL A 145 8.63 -15.01 -0.17
CA VAL A 145 8.15 -15.25 1.20
C VAL A 145 7.19 -16.42 1.12
N ASP A 146 7.67 -17.57 1.55
CA ASP A 146 6.93 -18.83 1.60
C ASP A 146 6.12 -18.91 2.89
N ASN A 147 5.05 -19.70 2.85
CA ASN A 147 4.19 -20.00 3.98
C ASN A 147 3.69 -18.72 4.69
N VAL A 148 3.23 -17.74 3.91
CA VAL A 148 2.67 -16.50 4.47
C VAL A 148 1.39 -16.81 5.21
N TYR A 149 1.40 -16.54 6.52
CA TYR A 149 0.29 -16.75 7.45
C TYR A 149 -0.22 -15.42 8.06
N TYR A 150 0.46 -14.32 7.76
CA TYR A 150 0.05 -12.97 8.15
C TYR A 150 0.29 -11.96 7.04
N ILE A 151 -0.76 -11.20 6.73
CA ILE A 151 -0.70 -10.03 5.88
C ILE A 151 -1.65 -8.96 6.42
N SER A 152 -1.20 -7.70 6.48
CA SER A 152 -2.05 -6.59 6.91
C SER A 152 -1.72 -5.29 6.20
N SER A 153 -2.72 -4.46 5.91
CA SER A 153 -2.48 -3.08 5.48
C SER A 153 -1.88 -2.26 6.61
N ASN A 154 -0.86 -1.44 6.31
CA ASN A 154 -0.30 -0.48 7.28
C ASN A 154 -1.29 0.65 7.60
#